data_AF-A0A433PLI6-F1
#
_entry.id   AF-A0A433PLI6-F1
#
_cell.length_a   1.000
_cell.length_b   1.000
_cell.length_c   1.000
_cell.angle_alpha   90.00
_cell.angle_beta   90.00
_cell.angle_gamma   90.00
#
_symmetry.space_group_name_H-M   'P 1'
#
loop_
_entity.id
_entity.type
_entity.pdbx_description
1 polymer ?
#
loop_
_entity_poly.entity_id
_entity_poly.type
_entity_poly.pdbx_seq_one_letter_code
_entity_poly.pdbx_strand_id
1 'polypeptide(L)'
;MGRLRRSRTHHGIRDVSRAMRTRAFVKMLDQVHEDLKPDNAAKLTNQPIDADIPGLGQHYCISCAKHFTNSVALSDHYRGKNHKRRLKQLKDEPYTQKEAEAAVGLTTDNGKRGVRVVKEADLEVEMMEGSA
;
A
#
# COMPACT_ATOMS: atom_id res chain seq x y z
N MET A 1 5.36 -21.05 55.42
CA MET A 1 4.80 -19.83 54.81
C MET A 1 5.14 -19.81 53.32
N GLY A 2 4.27 -20.37 52.48
CA GLY A 2 4.50 -20.46 51.02
C GLY A 2 4.11 -19.17 50.29
N ARG A 3 4.67 -18.92 49.10
CA ARG A 3 4.27 -17.79 48.25
C ARG A 3 2.80 -17.96 47.83
N LEU A 4 1.93 -17.12 48.37
CA LEU A 4 0.54 -16.99 47.93
C LEU A 4 0.50 -16.38 46.53
N ARG A 5 -0.24 -17.03 45.62
CA ARG A 5 -0.43 -16.57 44.23
C ARG A 5 -1.17 -15.22 44.22
N ARG A 6 -0.60 -14.21 43.57
CA ARG A 6 -1.29 -12.92 43.36
C ARG A 6 -2.58 -13.14 42.55
N SER A 7 -3.65 -12.45 42.91
CA SER A 7 -4.87 -12.36 42.11
C SER A 7 -4.62 -11.49 40.85
N ARG A 8 -5.43 -11.66 39.79
CA ARG A 8 -5.33 -10.92 38.52
C ARG A 8 -4.02 -11.09 37.73
N THR A 9 -3.44 -12.29 37.76
CA THR A 9 -2.20 -12.67 37.04
C THR A 9 -2.31 -12.80 35.53
N HIS A 10 -3.46 -12.51 34.91
CA HIS A 10 -3.56 -12.50 33.46
C HIS A 10 -2.62 -11.43 32.86
N HIS A 11 -1.91 -11.78 31.78
CA HIS A 11 -0.94 -10.90 31.12
C HIS A 11 -1.56 -9.68 30.41
N GLY A 12 -2.89 -9.48 30.48
CA GLY A 12 -3.54 -8.26 30.01
C GLY A 12 -3.33 -7.95 28.52
N ILE A 13 -3.21 -8.96 27.65
CA ILE A 13 -2.86 -8.82 26.21
C ILE A 13 -4.02 -8.21 25.37
N ARG A 14 -4.94 -7.50 26.00
CA ARG A 14 -6.11 -6.88 25.36
C ARG A 14 -5.69 -5.83 24.34
N ASP A 15 -4.58 -5.15 24.57
CA ASP A 15 -4.10 -4.07 23.69
C ASP A 15 -3.59 -4.60 22.35
N VAL A 16 -2.86 -5.73 22.35
CA VAL A 16 -2.41 -6.40 21.12
C VAL A 16 -3.62 -6.86 20.30
N SER A 17 -4.58 -7.54 20.94
CA SER A 17 -5.81 -7.99 20.28
C SER A 17 -6.65 -6.80 19.77
N ARG A 18 -6.66 -5.67 20.47
CA ARG A 18 -7.35 -4.45 20.02
C ARG A 18 -6.67 -3.79 18.83
N ALA A 19 -5.35 -3.76 18.80
CA ALA A 19 -4.56 -3.20 17.71
C ALA A 19 -4.68 -4.02 16.42
N MET A 20 -4.83 -5.34 16.52
CA MET A 20 -4.96 -6.24 15.36
C MET A 20 -6.38 -6.29 14.75
N ARG A 21 -7.35 -5.53 15.28
CA ARG A 21 -8.71 -5.52 14.71
C ARG A 21 -8.73 -4.76 13.39
N THR A 22 -9.56 -5.25 12.46
CA THR A 22 -9.77 -4.63 11.14
C THR A 22 -10.13 -3.14 11.22
N ARG A 23 -10.99 -2.74 12.18
CA ARG A 23 -11.39 -1.34 12.39
C ARG A 23 -10.28 -0.40 12.86
N ALA A 24 -9.16 -0.94 13.37
CA ALA A 24 -8.01 -0.18 13.87
C ALA A 24 -6.79 -0.32 12.94
N PHE A 25 -6.98 -0.95 11.79
CA PHE A 25 -5.92 -1.25 10.86
C PHE A 25 -5.40 0.02 10.17
N VAL A 26 -4.09 0.08 9.98
CA VAL A 26 -3.39 1.21 9.36
C VAL A 26 -3.09 0.86 7.91
N LYS A 27 -2.84 1.88 7.08
CA LYS A 27 -2.41 1.71 5.70
C LYS A 27 -1.13 0.85 5.61
N MET A 28 -1.17 -0.19 4.76
CA MET A 28 -0.06 -1.14 4.57
C MET A 28 1.04 -0.56 3.69
N LEU A 29 2.18 -1.26 3.61
CA LEU A 29 3.38 -0.78 2.90
C LEU A 29 3.14 -0.64 1.40
N ASP A 30 2.59 -1.67 0.77
CA ASP A 30 2.16 -1.71 -0.64
C ASP A 30 1.30 -0.51 -1.01
N GLN A 31 0.27 -0.22 -0.22
CA GLN A 31 -0.62 0.90 -0.47
C GLN A 31 0.09 2.26 -0.29
N VAL A 32 1.08 2.36 0.61
CA VAL A 32 1.90 3.58 0.76
C VAL A 32 2.86 3.75 -0.42
N HIS A 33 3.36 2.67 -1.04
CA HIS A 33 4.13 2.77 -2.28
C HIS A 33 3.31 3.34 -3.44
N GLU A 34 2.02 3.01 -3.51
CA GLU A 34 1.12 3.62 -4.50
C GLU A 34 0.89 5.11 -4.26
N ASP A 35 0.77 5.52 -3.00
CA ASP A 35 0.63 6.93 -2.62
C ASP A 35 1.88 7.77 -2.91
N LEU A 36 3.07 7.15 -2.84
CA LEU A 36 4.36 7.79 -3.10
C LEU A 36 4.57 8.14 -4.58
N LYS A 37 3.76 7.57 -5.49
CA LYS A 37 3.79 7.94 -6.91
C LYS A 37 3.46 9.43 -7.07
N PRO A 38 4.12 10.15 -7.99
CA PRO A 38 4.04 11.61 -8.08
C PRO A 38 2.60 12.12 -8.23
N ASP A 39 1.77 11.41 -8.99
CA ASP A 39 0.37 11.77 -9.24
C ASP A 39 -0.48 11.75 -7.95
N ASN A 40 -0.22 10.77 -7.09
CA ASN A 40 -0.94 10.61 -5.83
C ASN A 40 -0.33 11.47 -4.73
N ALA A 41 1.00 11.58 -4.70
CA ALA A 41 1.72 12.41 -3.75
C ALA A 41 1.26 13.87 -3.85
N ALA A 42 1.15 14.42 -5.06
CA ALA A 42 0.70 15.80 -5.26
C ALA A 42 -0.73 16.05 -4.77
N LYS A 43 -1.61 15.06 -4.89
CA LYS A 43 -2.99 15.13 -4.36
C LYS A 43 -3.02 15.04 -2.84
N LEU A 44 -2.20 14.16 -2.26
CA LEU A 44 -2.12 13.95 -0.82
C LEU A 44 -1.41 15.08 -0.09
N THR A 45 -0.50 15.81 -0.74
CA THR A 45 0.10 17.03 -0.17
C THR A 45 -0.86 18.21 -0.22
N ASN A 46 -1.69 18.31 -1.25
CA ASN A 46 -2.60 19.44 -1.47
C ASN A 46 -4.05 19.01 -1.22
N GLN A 47 -4.32 18.50 -0.02
CA GLN A 47 -5.68 18.12 0.36
C GLN A 47 -6.57 19.33 0.59
N PRO A 48 -7.88 19.24 0.28
CA PRO A 48 -8.83 20.27 0.66
C PRO A 48 -8.89 20.41 2.19
N ILE A 49 -9.25 21.60 2.65
CA ILE A 49 -9.42 21.90 4.07
C ILE A 49 -10.62 21.09 4.58
N ASP A 50 -10.38 20.18 5.51
CA ASP A 50 -11.40 19.34 6.14
C ASP A 50 -11.41 19.54 7.66
N ALA A 51 -12.56 19.92 8.22
CA ALA A 51 -12.72 20.21 9.65
C ALA A 51 -12.69 18.96 10.54
N ASP A 52 -12.98 17.77 9.99
CA ASP A 52 -13.03 16.53 10.77
C ASP A 52 -11.63 15.91 11.02
N ILE A 53 -10.62 16.38 10.26
CA ILE A 53 -9.25 15.87 10.29
C ILE A 53 -8.35 16.83 11.11
N PRO A 54 -7.42 16.31 11.93
CA PRO A 54 -6.49 17.16 12.67
C PRO A 54 -5.63 18.00 11.71
N GLY A 55 -5.40 19.26 12.09
CA GLY A 55 -4.64 20.22 11.27
C GLY A 55 -5.31 20.56 9.95
N LEU A 56 -6.64 20.42 9.86
CA LEU A 56 -7.44 20.71 8.68
C LEU A 56 -7.01 19.93 7.41
N GLY A 57 -6.40 18.75 7.60
CA GLY A 57 -5.84 17.95 6.52
C GLY A 57 -4.51 18.46 5.94
N GLN A 58 -4.05 19.66 6.30
CA GLN A 58 -2.91 20.33 5.66
C GLN A 58 -1.54 19.77 6.09
N HIS A 59 -1.44 19.21 7.29
CA HIS A 59 -0.19 18.68 7.82
C HIS A 59 -0.15 17.15 7.77
N TYR A 60 0.07 16.61 6.57
CA TYR A 60 0.04 15.17 6.31
C TYR A 60 1.42 14.57 5.99
N CYS A 61 1.70 13.39 6.55
CA CYS A 61 2.88 12.60 6.20
C CYS A 61 2.48 11.35 5.40
N ILE A 62 2.86 11.32 4.12
CA ILE A 62 2.53 10.25 3.18
C ILE A 62 3.09 8.90 3.63
N SER A 63 4.38 8.84 4.00
CA SER A 63 5.05 7.58 4.36
C SER A 63 4.45 6.87 5.58
N CYS A 64 3.88 7.64 6.51
CA CYS A 64 3.31 7.13 7.76
C CYS A 64 1.78 7.12 7.77
N ALA A 65 1.13 7.68 6.74
CA ALA A 65 -0.31 7.86 6.64
C ALA A 65 -0.93 8.49 7.91
N LYS A 66 -0.36 9.62 8.35
CA LYS A 66 -0.79 10.32 9.57
C LYS A 66 -0.91 11.82 9.34
N HIS A 67 -1.99 12.37 9.90
CA HIS A 67 -2.23 13.81 9.99
C HIS A 67 -1.72 14.34 11.34
N PHE A 68 -1.17 15.56 11.30
CA PHE A 68 -0.67 16.29 12.46
C PHE A 68 -1.45 17.58 12.64
N THR A 69 -1.41 18.15 13.84
CA THR A 69 -2.13 19.38 14.15
C THR A 69 -1.46 20.62 13.58
N ASN A 70 -0.12 20.70 13.64
CA ASN A 70 0.69 21.86 13.26
C ASN A 70 1.91 21.45 12.41
N SER A 71 2.48 22.40 11.67
CA SER A 71 3.70 22.22 10.88
C SER A 71 4.93 21.80 11.71
N VAL A 72 5.07 22.33 12.93
CA VAL A 72 6.17 21.99 13.83
C VAL A 72 6.13 20.50 14.20
N ALA A 73 4.94 19.99 14.54
CA ALA A 73 4.75 18.58 14.89
C ALA A 73 5.09 17.64 13.72
N LEU A 74 4.78 18.07 12.48
CA LEU A 74 5.16 17.36 11.27
C LEU A 74 6.70 17.36 11.09
N SER A 75 7.36 18.51 11.32
CA SER A 75 8.81 18.61 11.21
C SER A 75 9.55 17.74 12.24
N ASP A 76 9.03 17.68 13.47
CA ASP A 76 9.59 16.83 14.54
C ASP A 76 9.32 15.34 14.27
N HIS A 77 8.18 15.01 13.66
CA HIS A 77 7.89 13.66 13.20
C HIS A 77 8.96 13.15 12.23
N TYR A 78 9.41 13.96 11.26
CA TYR A 78 10.45 13.58 10.31
C TYR A 78 11.80 13.28 10.99
N ARG A 79 12.11 13.96 12.09
CA ARG A 79 13.34 13.73 12.86
C ARG A 79 13.26 12.45 13.69
N GLY A 80 12.06 11.97 14.00
CA GLY A 80 11.79 10.82 14.85
C GLY A 80 12.26 9.47 14.27
N LYS A 81 12.63 8.54 15.16
CA LYS A 81 13.12 7.19 14.80
C LYS A 81 12.07 6.37 14.03
N ASN A 82 10.80 6.52 14.37
CA ASN A 82 9.71 5.77 13.74
C ASN A 82 9.57 6.13 12.25
N HIS A 83 9.68 7.42 11.91
CA HIS A 83 9.64 7.87 10.53
C HIS A 83 10.85 7.34 9.75
N LYS A 84 12.05 7.47 10.30
CA LYS A 84 13.28 6.95 9.68
C LYS A 84 13.23 5.43 9.46
N ARG A 85 12.66 4.67 10.40
CA ARG A 85 12.43 3.23 10.25
C ARG A 85 11.45 2.94 9.11
N ARG A 86 10.37 3.71 9.00
CA ARG A 86 9.38 3.57 7.92
C ARG A 86 10.00 3.87 6.56
N LEU A 87 10.78 4.94 6.44
CA LEU A 87 11.54 5.24 5.23
C LEU A 87 12.50 4.13 4.85
N LYS A 88 13.14 3.47 5.84
CA LYS A 88 14.00 2.31 5.56
C LYS A 88 13.19 1.14 4.97
N GLN A 89 11.99 0.87 5.49
CA GLN A 89 11.11 -0.18 4.96
C GLN A 89 10.60 0.13 3.55
N LEU A 90 10.34 1.40 3.25
CA LEU A 90 9.85 1.86 1.94
C LEU A 90 10.95 1.93 0.86
N LYS A 91 12.22 1.66 1.21
CA LYS A 91 13.29 1.52 0.22
C LYS A 91 13.26 0.15 -0.46
N ASP A 92 12.75 -0.84 0.25
CA ASP A 92 12.61 -2.20 -0.26
C ASP A 92 11.34 -2.26 -1.13
N GLU A 93 11.33 -3.14 -2.14
CA GLU A 93 10.14 -3.34 -2.98
C GLU A 93 9.01 -3.94 -2.14
N PRO A 94 7.76 -3.45 -2.26
CA PRO A 94 6.65 -4.00 -1.51
C PRO A 94 6.33 -5.42 -1.98
N TYR A 95 6.14 -6.32 -1.03
CA TYR A 95 5.68 -7.67 -1.31
C TYR A 95 4.30 -7.63 -1.99
N THR A 96 4.17 -8.30 -3.14
CA THR A 96 2.92 -8.37 -3.88
C THR A 96 2.42 -9.80 -4.04
N GLN A 97 1.13 -9.95 -4.30
CA GLN A 97 0.52 -11.26 -4.57
C GLN A 97 1.19 -11.99 -5.75
N LYS A 98 1.66 -11.25 -6.77
CA LYS A 98 2.36 -11.82 -7.93
C LYS A 98 3.69 -12.47 -7.54
N GLU A 99 4.39 -11.88 -6.59
CA GLU A 99 5.62 -12.45 -6.04
C GLU A 99 5.33 -13.75 -5.27
N ALA A 100 4.24 -13.77 -4.50
CA ALA A 100 3.77 -14.97 -3.81
C ALA A 100 3.45 -16.11 -4.79
N GLU A 101 2.73 -15.81 -5.86
CA GLU A 101 2.37 -16.77 -6.92
C GLU A 101 3.60 -17.28 -7.66
N ALA A 102 4.52 -16.39 -8.03
CA ALA A 102 5.77 -16.74 -8.69
C ALA A 102 6.64 -17.67 -7.82
N ALA A 103 6.66 -17.47 -6.49
CA ALA A 103 7.38 -18.35 -5.56
C ALA A 103 6.81 -19.78 -5.51
N VAL A 104 5.52 -19.95 -5.78
CA VAL A 104 4.86 -21.26 -5.89
C VAL A 104 4.94 -21.82 -7.32
N GLY A 105 5.50 -21.07 -8.28
CA GLY A 105 5.60 -21.43 -9.68
C GLY A 105 4.37 -21.08 -10.52
N LEU A 106 3.40 -20.36 -9.96
CA LEU A 106 2.30 -19.76 -10.72
C LEU A 106 2.82 -18.47 -11.36
N THR A 107 3.02 -18.51 -12.68
CA THR A 107 3.34 -17.32 -13.47
C THR A 107 2.25 -17.11 -14.51
N THR A 108 1.92 -15.85 -14.80
CA THR A 108 0.99 -15.54 -15.88
C THR A 108 1.72 -15.68 -17.22
N ASP A 109 1.60 -16.84 -17.89
CA ASP A 109 2.02 -17.00 -19.28
C ASP A 109 1.00 -16.33 -20.20
N ASN A 110 1.07 -14.99 -20.27
CA ASN A 110 0.43 -14.25 -21.34
C ASN A 110 1.25 -14.55 -22.60
N GLY A 111 0.99 -15.70 -23.23
CA GLY A 111 1.79 -16.27 -24.31
C GLY A 111 2.26 -15.25 -25.36
N LYS A 112 3.32 -15.57 -26.11
CA LYS A 112 4.05 -14.65 -27.02
C LYS A 112 3.16 -13.57 -27.64
N ARG A 113 3.22 -12.35 -27.10
CA ARG A 113 2.56 -11.17 -27.69
C ARG A 113 3.15 -10.96 -29.08
N GLY A 114 2.43 -11.41 -30.12
CA GLY A 114 2.89 -11.31 -31.51
C GLY A 114 2.30 -12.30 -32.51
N VAL A 115 1.62 -13.39 -32.09
CA VAL A 115 0.88 -14.21 -33.07
C VAL A 115 -0.46 -13.54 -33.35
N ARG A 116 -0.52 -12.68 -34.37
CA ARG A 116 -1.79 -12.39 -35.05
C ARG A 116 -2.28 -13.75 -35.57
N VAL A 117 -3.26 -14.34 -34.89
CA VAL A 117 -4.06 -15.41 -35.47
C VAL A 117 -4.82 -14.74 -36.61
N VAL A 118 -4.33 -14.88 -37.83
CA VAL A 118 -5.04 -14.46 -39.03
C VAL A 118 -6.39 -15.19 -38.98
N LYS A 119 -7.50 -14.45 -38.85
CA LYS A 119 -8.82 -15.08 -38.87
C LYS A 119 -9.12 -15.41 -40.33
N GLU A 120 -9.87 -16.49 -40.56
CA GLU A 120 -10.25 -16.94 -41.92
C GLU A 120 -10.92 -15.81 -42.73
N ALA A 121 -11.59 -14.88 -42.06
CA ALA A 121 -12.20 -13.69 -42.66
C ALA A 121 -11.19 -12.72 -43.32
N ASP A 122 -9.93 -12.66 -42.86
CA ASP A 122 -8.91 -11.77 -43.41
C ASP A 122 -8.32 -12.35 -44.73
N LEU A 123 -8.42 -13.66 -44.94
CA LEU A 123 -7.92 -14.36 -46.14
C LEU A 123 -8.89 -14.28 -47.32
N GLU A 124 -10.21 -14.20 -47.06
CA GLU A 124 -11.22 -14.04 -48.12
C GLU A 124 -11.18 -12.64 -48.77
N VAL A 125 -10.84 -11.61 -47.99
CA VAL A 125 -10.75 -10.22 -48.49
C VAL A 125 -9.54 -10.03 -49.40
N GLU A 126 -8.39 -10.65 -49.10
CA GLU A 126 -7.19 -10.57 -49.95
C GLU A 126 -7.35 -11.31 -51.30
N MET A 127 -8.13 -12.40 -51.36
CA MET A 127 -8.35 -13.13 -52.62
C MET A 127 -9.35 -12.43 -53.56
N MET A 128 -10.20 -11.54 -53.06
CA MET A 128 -11.11 -10.74 -53.88
C MET A 128 -10.43 -9.51 -54.51
N GLU A 129 -9.45 -8.91 -53.83
CA GLU A 129 -8.76 -7.70 -54.31
C GLU A 129 -7.64 -8.01 -55.34
N GLY A 130 -7.16 -9.27 -55.42
CA GLY A 130 -6.13 -9.69 -56.37
C GLY A 130 -6.63 -10.13 -57.76
N SER A 131 -7.93 -10.02 -58.04
CA SER A 131 -8.57 -10.48 -59.29
C SER A 131 -9.16 -9.34 -60.14
N ALA A 132 -8.80 -8.09 -59.86
CA ALA A 132 -9.23 -6.90 -60.61
C ALA A 132 -8.07 -6.27 -61.40
#